data_AF-A0AAQ3N483-F1
#
_entry.id   AF-A0AAQ3N483-F1
#
_cell.length_a   1.000
_cell.length_b   1.000
_cell.length_c   1.000
_cell.angle_alpha   90.00
_cell.angle_beta   90.00
_cell.angle_gamma   90.00
#
_symmetry.space_group_name_H-M   'P 1'
#
loop_
_entity.id
_entity.type
_entity.pdbx_description
1 polymer ?
#
loop_
_entity_poly.entity_id
_entity_poly.type
_entity_poly.pdbx_seq_one_letter_code
_entity_poly.pdbx_strand_id
1 'polypeptide(L)'
;GFIQDTGNRDPDDVAEDYLYELIDRSLVQVARMDFSRGLETCQVHDLLRDLCISESKEDKVFEVCTDNNIQISTKPRRLSIHSDMGHYISSSNNDHSGIHSLFFFGPRYHVHEREWKWLLDDFKLIRVLEFGPNSYQTIPSNLGNFIHLRYLRINIENATFVPDSILN
;
A
#
# COMPACT_ATOMS: atom_id res chain seq x y z
N GLY A 1 9.59 3.45 10.77
CA GLY A 1 8.25 3.41 10.16
C GLY A 1 7.30 4.11 11.12
N PHE A 2 6.09 3.60 11.30
CA PHE A 2 5.25 3.99 12.45
C PHE A 2 5.59 3.19 13.71
N ILE A 3 6.10 1.98 13.55
CA ILE A 3 6.59 1.14 14.65
C ILE A 3 7.87 1.75 15.22
N GLN A 4 7.88 1.95 16.53
CA GLN A 4 9.04 2.46 17.27
C GLN A 4 10.05 1.33 17.47
N ASP A 5 11.32 1.63 17.19
CA ASP A 5 12.41 0.73 17.52
C ASP A 5 12.69 0.82 19.03
N THR A 6 12.35 -0.25 19.75
CA THR A 6 12.55 -0.34 21.19
C THR A 6 13.85 -1.08 21.54
N GLY A 7 14.62 -1.53 20.54
CA GLY A 7 15.90 -2.23 20.67
C GLY A 7 15.85 -3.64 21.30
N ASN A 8 14.84 -3.92 22.12
CA ASN A 8 14.73 -5.14 22.93
C ASN A 8 13.48 -5.99 22.63
N ARG A 9 12.61 -5.53 21.74
CA ARG A 9 11.38 -6.24 21.35
C ARG A 9 11.35 -6.46 19.85
N ASP A 10 10.73 -7.56 19.45
CA ASP A 10 10.44 -7.81 18.06
C ASP A 10 9.50 -6.71 17.52
N PRO A 11 9.75 -6.14 16.33
CA PRO A 11 8.91 -5.09 15.77
C PRO A 11 7.48 -5.55 15.48
N ASP A 12 7.25 -6.84 15.24
CA ASP A 12 5.92 -7.39 15.00
C ASP A 12 5.12 -7.44 16.31
N ASP A 13 5.76 -7.78 17.44
CA ASP A 13 5.13 -7.71 18.78
C ASP A 13 4.70 -6.27 19.12
N VAL A 14 5.56 -5.28 18.80
CA VAL A 14 5.24 -3.85 19.02
C VAL A 14 4.09 -3.40 18.11
N ALA A 15 4.05 -3.90 16.87
CA ALA A 15 2.97 -3.61 15.94
C ALA A 15 1.63 -4.23 16.39
N GLU A 16 1.67 -5.45 16.93
CA GLU A 16 0.50 -6.13 17.47
C GLU A 16 -0.06 -5.40 18.69
N ASP A 17 0.80 -4.94 19.61
CA ASP A 17 0.37 -4.10 20.75
C ASP A 17 -0.36 -2.83 20.30
N TYR A 18 0.16 -2.13 19.29
CA TYR A 18 -0.49 -0.94 18.73
C TYR A 18 -1.85 -1.27 18.11
N LEU A 19 -1.99 -2.43 17.47
CA LEU A 19 -3.27 -2.87 16.93
C LEU A 19 -4.28 -3.16 18.05
N TYR A 20 -3.88 -3.83 19.13
CA TYR A 20 -4.76 -4.06 20.28
C TYR A 20 -5.17 -2.76 20.97
N GLU A 21 -4.29 -1.77 21.07
CA GLU A 21 -4.66 -0.45 21.60
C GLU A 21 -5.76 0.23 20.76
N LEU A 22 -5.69 0.11 19.42
CA LEU A 22 -6.74 0.61 18.53
C LEU A 22 -8.06 -0.14 18.71
N ILE A 23 -8.00 -1.45 18.99
CA ILE A 23 -9.17 -2.29 19.25
C ILE A 23 -9.83 -1.94 20.59
N ASP A 24 -9.03 -1.82 21.65
CA ASP A 24 -9.50 -1.45 23.00
C ASP A 24 -10.17 -0.07 23.00
N ARG A 25 -9.73 0.82 22.11
CA ARG A 25 -10.34 2.15 21.89
C ARG A 25 -11.54 2.13 20.94
N SER A 26 -11.95 0.96 20.47
CA SER A 26 -13.04 0.78 19.51
C SER A 26 -12.84 1.54 18.19
N LEU A 27 -11.58 1.86 17.83
CA LEU A 27 -11.23 2.50 16.56
C LEU A 27 -11.13 1.48 15.43
N VAL A 28 -10.75 0.26 15.78
CA VAL A 28 -10.65 -0.90 14.90
C VAL A 28 -11.46 -2.03 15.54
N GLN A 29 -12.15 -2.82 14.72
CA GLN A 29 -12.94 -3.96 15.16
C GLN A 29 -12.33 -5.25 14.64
N VAL A 30 -12.37 -6.31 15.46
CA VAL A 30 -11.99 -7.65 15.02
C VAL A 30 -13.10 -8.18 14.12
N ALA A 31 -12.77 -8.46 12.85
CA ALA A 31 -13.72 -9.02 11.88
C ALA A 31 -13.63 -10.54 11.84
N ARG A 32 -12.41 -11.11 11.93
CA ARG A 32 -12.18 -12.55 12.04
C ARG A 32 -10.99 -12.86 12.94
N MET A 33 -11.10 -13.98 13.65
CA MET A 33 -10.00 -14.61 14.37
C MET A 33 -9.65 -15.93 13.67
N ASP A 34 -8.37 -16.27 13.63
CA ASP A 34 -7.89 -17.54 13.12
C ASP A 34 -8.19 -18.69 14.09
N PHE A 35 -7.88 -19.92 13.67
CA PHE A 35 -8.10 -21.13 14.49
C PHE A 35 -7.24 -21.18 15.77
N SER A 36 -6.12 -20.44 15.80
CA SER A 36 -5.24 -20.25 16.95
C SER A 36 -5.64 -19.06 17.85
N ARG A 37 -6.78 -18.40 17.57
CA ARG A 37 -7.25 -17.16 18.23
C ARG A 37 -6.39 -15.92 17.96
N GLY A 38 -5.47 -15.99 17.01
CA GLY A 38 -4.79 -14.83 16.45
C GLY A 38 -5.78 -13.99 15.62
N LEU A 39 -5.52 -12.69 15.53
CA LEU A 39 -6.35 -11.79 14.74
C LEU A 39 -6.09 -12.04 13.24
N GLU A 40 -7.09 -12.54 12.52
CA GLU A 40 -6.97 -12.83 11.08
C GLU A 40 -7.31 -11.59 10.25
N THR A 41 -8.42 -10.92 10.56
CA THR A 41 -8.81 -9.67 9.89
C THR A 41 -9.43 -8.68 10.86
N CYS A 42 -9.18 -7.39 10.60
CA CYS A 42 -9.80 -6.28 11.28
C CYS A 42 -10.56 -5.38 10.30
N GLN A 43 -11.50 -4.59 10.82
CA GLN A 43 -12.30 -3.64 10.05
C GLN A 43 -12.41 -2.31 10.80
N VAL A 44 -12.39 -1.20 10.06
CA VAL A 44 -12.73 0.13 10.60
C VAL A 44 -14.19 0.41 10.31
N HIS A 45 -14.92 0.96 11.28
CA HIS A 45 -16.31 1.35 11.11
C HIS A 45 -16.45 2.47 10.06
N ASP A 46 -17.52 2.45 9.25
CA ASP A 46 -17.69 3.39 8.12
C ASP A 46 -17.57 4.86 8.53
N LEU A 47 -18.19 5.26 9.65
CA LEU A 47 -18.08 6.63 10.18
C LEU A 47 -16.64 7.03 10.53
N LEU A 48 -15.85 6.13 11.12
CA LEU A 48 -14.44 6.40 11.44
C LEU A 48 -13.60 6.43 10.16
N ARG A 49 -13.91 5.56 9.21
CA ARG A 49 -13.26 5.56 7.89
C ARG A 49 -13.49 6.88 7.18
N ASP A 50 -14.71 7.39 7.16
CA ASP A 50 -15.05 8.66 6.52
C ASP A 50 -14.39 9.83 7.24
N LEU A 51 -14.32 9.79 8.57
CA LEU A 51 -13.54 10.74 9.37
C LEU A 51 -12.06 10.71 8.97
N CYS A 52 -11.42 9.53 8.94
CA CYS A 52 -10.02 9.40 8.53
C CYS A 52 -9.75 9.94 7.13
N ILE A 53 -10.65 9.72 6.17
CA ILE A 53 -10.54 10.26 4.80
C ILE A 53 -10.69 11.78 4.79
N SER A 54 -11.54 12.33 5.65
CA SER A 54 -11.70 13.79 5.77
C SER A 54 -10.44 14.43 6.33
N GLU A 55 -9.96 13.94 7.48
CA GLU A 55 -8.74 14.43 8.15
C GLU A 55 -7.51 14.28 7.25
N SER A 56 -7.40 13.17 6.50
CA SER A 56 -6.25 12.94 5.63
C SER A 56 -6.13 13.94 4.48
N LYS A 57 -7.24 14.51 4.01
CA LYS A 57 -7.26 15.55 2.98
C LYS A 57 -6.80 16.90 3.53
N GLU A 58 -7.18 17.22 4.76
CA GLU A 58 -6.75 18.44 5.44
C GLU A 58 -5.24 18.41 5.74
N ASP A 59 -4.78 17.31 6.35
CA ASP A 59 -3.38 17.13 6.75
C ASP A 59 -2.48 16.57 5.64
N LYS A 60 -3.05 16.24 4.46
CA LYS A 60 -2.35 15.70 3.29
C LYS A 60 -1.56 14.41 3.59
N VAL A 61 -2.09 13.58 4.48
CA VAL A 61 -1.42 12.38 5.00
C VAL A 61 -1.46 11.24 3.99
N PHE A 62 -2.62 11.04 3.35
CA PHE A 62 -2.83 10.07 2.28
C PHE A 62 -3.95 10.53 1.35
N GLU A 63 -3.90 10.06 0.10
CA GLU A 63 -4.94 10.30 -0.89
C GLU A 63 -5.43 8.96 -1.47
N VAL A 64 -6.74 8.89 -1.73
CA VAL A 64 -7.40 7.71 -2.28
C VAL A 64 -7.97 8.07 -3.65
N CYS A 65 -7.45 7.45 -4.69
CA CYS A 65 -7.94 7.61 -6.05
C CYS A 65 -8.90 6.47 -6.39
N THR A 66 -10.01 6.81 -7.03
CA THR A 66 -11.00 5.86 -7.55
C THR A 66 -11.26 6.17 -9.03
N ASP A 67 -11.97 5.32 -9.75
CA ASP A 67 -12.32 5.59 -11.16
C ASP A 67 -13.06 6.92 -11.35
N ASN A 68 -13.81 7.37 -10.33
CA ASN A 68 -14.55 8.63 -10.37
C ASN A 68 -13.73 9.84 -9.90
N ASN A 69 -12.55 9.63 -9.32
CA ASN A 69 -11.70 10.70 -8.77
C ASN A 69 -10.21 10.33 -8.86
N ILE A 70 -9.64 10.52 -10.05
CA ILE A 70 -8.24 10.17 -10.38
C ILE A 70 -7.27 11.32 -10.11
N GLN A 71 -7.76 12.56 -10.08
CA GLN A 71 -6.89 13.72 -9.89
C GLN A 71 -6.46 13.84 -8.43
N ILE A 72 -5.16 13.93 -8.22
CA ILE A 72 -4.55 14.18 -6.92
C ILE A 72 -4.38 15.69 -6.81
N SER A 73 -5.14 16.30 -5.90
CA SER A 73 -5.09 17.77 -5.71
C SER A 73 -3.97 18.18 -4.74
N THR A 74 -3.40 17.22 -4.02
CA THR A 74 -2.38 17.44 -3.00
C THR A 74 -1.04 16.81 -3.39
N LYS A 75 -0.02 16.93 -2.53
CA LYS A 75 1.25 16.18 -2.66
C LYS A 75 1.34 15.18 -1.51
N PRO A 76 0.52 14.12 -1.51
CA PRO A 76 0.46 13.20 -0.39
C PRO A 76 1.73 12.34 -0.34
N ARG A 77 2.11 11.91 0.85
CA ARG A 77 3.21 10.92 1.00
C ARG A 77 2.74 9.49 0.75
N ARG A 78 1.44 9.25 0.80
CA ARG A 78 0.84 7.92 0.64
C ARG A 78 -0.31 8.00 -0.36
N LEU A 79 -0.32 7.08 -1.31
CA LEU A 79 -1.33 7.01 -2.36
C LEU A 79 -1.95 5.62 -2.38
N SER A 80 -3.28 5.56 -2.38
CA SER A 80 -4.04 4.34 -2.61
C SER A 80 -4.84 4.45 -3.90
N ILE A 81 -4.65 3.52 -4.84
CA ILE A 81 -5.32 3.50 -6.14
C ILE A 81 -6.35 2.37 -6.16
N HIS A 82 -7.62 2.75 -6.19
CA HIS A 82 -8.79 1.87 -6.26
C HIS A 82 -9.47 2.01 -7.64
N SER A 83 -8.67 2.06 -8.69
CA SER A 83 -9.09 2.12 -10.10
C SER A 83 -8.28 1.11 -10.90
N ASP A 84 -8.69 0.88 -12.14
CA ASP A 84 -7.79 0.20 -13.08
C ASP A 84 -6.48 1.00 -13.22
N MET A 85 -5.34 0.30 -13.23
CA MET A 85 -4.03 0.94 -13.25
C MET A 85 -3.75 1.59 -14.61
N GLY A 86 -4.15 0.95 -15.71
CA GLY A 86 -4.01 1.52 -17.05
C GLY A 86 -4.87 2.77 -17.23
N HIS A 87 -6.10 2.76 -16.70
CA HIS A 87 -6.98 3.92 -16.63
C HIS A 87 -6.36 5.03 -15.79
N TYR A 88 -5.83 4.71 -14.60
CA TYR A 88 -5.13 5.68 -13.75
C TYR A 88 -3.97 6.36 -14.48
N ILE A 89 -3.09 5.57 -15.10
CA ILE A 89 -1.93 6.09 -15.84
C ILE A 89 -2.37 7.00 -16.99
N SER A 90 -3.43 6.61 -17.70
CA SER A 90 -3.91 7.36 -18.87
C SER A 90 -4.61 8.67 -18.49
N SER A 91 -5.22 8.71 -17.31
CA SER A 91 -6.06 9.84 -16.86
C SER A 91 -5.38 10.74 -15.82
N SER A 92 -4.30 10.27 -15.18
CA SER A 92 -3.55 11.05 -14.20
C SER A 92 -2.48 11.91 -14.87
N ASN A 93 -2.36 13.15 -14.41
CA ASN A 93 -1.23 14.03 -14.69
C ASN A 93 -0.63 14.52 -13.36
N ASN A 94 -0.61 13.61 -12.39
CA ASN A 94 -0.30 13.92 -11.00
C ASN A 94 1.22 13.90 -10.78
N ASP A 95 1.71 14.73 -9.86
CA ASP A 95 3.11 14.69 -9.45
C ASP A 95 3.32 13.60 -8.37
N HIS A 96 4.01 12.53 -8.75
CA HIS A 96 4.28 11.38 -7.89
C HIS A 96 5.60 11.45 -7.12
N SER A 97 6.38 12.52 -7.32
CA SER A 97 7.73 12.63 -6.76
C SER A 97 7.80 12.57 -5.22
N GLY A 98 6.72 12.93 -4.53
CA GLY A 98 6.63 12.92 -3.06
C GLY A 98 6.09 11.62 -2.45
N ILE A 99 5.74 10.62 -3.26
CA ILE A 99 5.06 9.41 -2.79
C ILE A 99 6.08 8.40 -2.26
N HIS A 100 5.86 8.01 -1.00
CA HIS A 100 6.71 7.03 -0.28
C HIS A 100 5.98 5.71 -0.04
N SER A 101 4.64 5.70 -0.10
CA SER A 101 3.84 4.48 0.04
C SER A 101 2.77 4.44 -1.05
N LEU A 102 2.70 3.33 -1.77
CA LEU A 102 1.75 3.13 -2.86
C LEU A 102 1.04 1.79 -2.68
N PHE A 103 -0.28 1.84 -2.74
CA PHE A 103 -1.14 0.69 -2.61
C PHE A 103 -2.08 0.61 -3.81
N PHE A 104 -2.21 -0.58 -4.41
CA PHE A 104 -3.14 -0.80 -5.50
C PHE A 104 -4.25 -1.78 -5.11
N PHE A 105 -5.49 -1.30 -5.09
CA PHE A 105 -6.69 -2.08 -4.74
C PHE A 105 -7.76 -2.04 -5.84
N GLY A 106 -7.39 -1.72 -7.07
CA GLY A 106 -8.27 -1.76 -8.24
C GLY A 106 -8.86 -3.15 -8.57
N PRO A 107 -9.85 -3.21 -9.48
CA PRO A 107 -10.40 -4.47 -9.98
C PRO A 107 -9.32 -5.31 -10.68
N ARG A 108 -9.50 -6.63 -10.84
CA ARG A 108 -8.43 -7.55 -11.34
C ARG A 108 -7.71 -7.01 -12.58
N TYR A 109 -6.39 -6.84 -12.48
CA TYR A 109 -5.51 -6.46 -13.60
C TYR A 109 -4.22 -7.27 -13.59
N HIS A 110 -3.68 -7.52 -14.77
CA HIS A 110 -2.28 -7.95 -14.96
C HIS A 110 -1.45 -6.67 -15.15
N VAL A 111 -0.35 -6.56 -14.41
CA VAL A 111 0.59 -5.44 -14.57
C VAL A 111 1.53 -5.79 -15.73
N HIS A 112 1.44 -5.05 -16.84
CA HIS A 112 2.32 -5.26 -17.98
C HIS A 112 3.57 -4.36 -17.89
N GLU A 113 4.43 -4.47 -18.89
CA GLU A 113 5.69 -3.72 -18.97
C GLU A 113 5.47 -2.20 -18.92
N ARG A 114 4.38 -1.71 -19.51
CA ARG A 114 4.02 -0.28 -19.52
C ARG A 114 3.78 0.24 -18.11
N GLU A 115 2.97 -0.46 -17.34
CA GLU A 115 2.61 -0.10 -15.96
C GLU A 115 3.83 -0.16 -15.05
N TRP A 116 4.69 -1.17 -15.24
CA TRP A 116 5.96 -1.26 -14.52
C TRP A 116 6.92 -0.13 -14.87
N LYS A 117 7.03 0.21 -16.15
CA LYS A 117 7.86 1.34 -16.61
C LYS A 117 7.41 2.63 -15.94
N TRP A 118 6.11 2.91 -15.97
CA TRP A 118 5.53 4.08 -15.30
C TRP A 118 5.84 4.10 -13.80
N LEU A 119 5.64 2.99 -13.09
CA LEU A 119 5.97 2.86 -11.68
C LEU A 119 7.44 3.20 -11.38
N LEU A 120 8.34 2.62 -12.17
CA LEU A 120 9.77 2.79 -11.99
C LEU A 120 10.23 4.21 -12.32
N ASP A 121 9.61 4.85 -13.30
CA ASP A 121 9.95 6.21 -13.73
C ASP A 121 9.43 7.28 -12.76
N ASP A 122 8.22 7.11 -12.22
CA ASP A 122 7.53 8.16 -11.46
C ASP A 122 7.70 8.06 -9.93
N PHE A 123 7.98 6.86 -9.38
CA PHE A 123 7.97 6.61 -7.92
C PHE A 123 9.37 6.34 -7.33
N LYS A 124 10.32 7.25 -7.57
CA LYS A 124 11.73 7.06 -7.15
C LYS A 124 11.93 6.98 -5.62
N LEU A 125 11.05 7.56 -4.81
CA LEU A 125 11.17 7.63 -3.33
C LEU A 125 10.39 6.53 -2.60
N ILE A 126 9.84 5.56 -3.32
CA ILE A 126 8.95 4.57 -2.74
C ILE A 126 9.66 3.70 -1.70
N ARG A 127 8.99 3.49 -0.57
CA ARG A 127 9.44 2.65 0.55
C ARG A 127 8.51 1.47 0.79
N VAL A 128 7.22 1.64 0.49
CA VAL A 128 6.18 0.63 0.63
C VAL A 128 5.45 0.52 -0.69
N LEU A 129 5.50 -0.65 -1.32
CA LEU A 129 4.75 -0.95 -2.54
C LEU A 129 3.92 -2.20 -2.31
N GLU A 130 2.61 -2.05 -2.42
CA GLU A 130 1.67 -3.16 -2.23
C GLU A 130 0.69 -3.26 -3.39
N PHE A 131 0.60 -4.47 -3.92
CA PHE A 131 -0.39 -4.90 -4.88
C PHE A 131 -1.44 -5.75 -4.16
N GLY A 132 -2.68 -5.27 -4.16
CA GLY A 132 -3.80 -5.91 -3.50
C GLY A 132 -4.13 -7.29 -4.08
N PRO A 133 -5.01 -8.05 -3.40
CA PRO A 133 -5.22 -9.48 -3.63
C PRO A 133 -5.77 -9.83 -5.03
N ASN A 134 -6.29 -8.83 -5.76
CA ASN A 134 -6.89 -9.03 -7.08
C ASN A 134 -5.89 -8.99 -8.22
N SER A 135 -4.60 -8.80 -7.94
CA SER A 135 -3.60 -8.51 -8.95
C SER A 135 -2.52 -9.59 -8.95
N TYR A 136 -2.14 -10.05 -10.15
CA TYR A 136 -1.08 -11.03 -10.34
C TYR A 136 0.00 -10.44 -11.26
N GLN A 137 1.25 -10.47 -10.82
CA GLN A 137 2.37 -9.82 -11.51
C GLN A 137 3.44 -10.81 -11.95
N THR A 138 4.09 -10.48 -13.07
CA THR A 138 5.46 -10.89 -13.32
C THR A 138 6.39 -9.80 -12.79
N ILE A 139 7.38 -10.19 -11.98
CA ILE A 139 8.33 -9.24 -11.41
C ILE A 139 9.31 -8.78 -12.50
N PRO A 140 9.46 -7.47 -12.74
CA PRO A 140 10.40 -7.00 -13.73
C PRO A 140 11.83 -7.07 -13.17
N SER A 141 12.81 -7.36 -14.03
CA SER A 141 14.21 -7.53 -13.63
C SER A 141 14.83 -6.28 -13.00
N ASN A 142 14.30 -5.11 -13.33
CA ASN A 142 14.75 -3.79 -12.87
C ASN A 142 14.01 -3.30 -11.61
N LEU A 143 13.25 -4.14 -10.91
CA LEU A 143 12.57 -3.74 -9.66
C LEU A 143 13.57 -3.23 -8.60
N GLY A 144 14.81 -3.74 -8.59
CA GLY A 144 15.89 -3.26 -7.72
C GLY A 144 16.26 -1.79 -7.89
N ASN A 145 15.72 -1.09 -8.90
CA ASN A 145 15.86 0.36 -9.02
C ASN A 145 15.13 1.13 -7.92
N PHE A 146 14.19 0.51 -7.20
CA PHE A 146 13.58 1.10 -6.00
C PHE A 146 14.52 1.01 -4.80
N ILE A 147 15.61 1.79 -4.82
CA ILE A 147 16.66 1.79 -3.79
C ILE A 147 16.19 2.15 -2.37
N HIS A 148 14.99 2.74 -2.25
CA HIS A 148 14.40 3.12 -0.99
C HIS A 148 13.35 2.12 -0.47
N LEU A 149 13.05 1.08 -1.26
CA LEU A 149 12.04 0.09 -0.93
C LEU A 149 12.43 -0.65 0.35
N ARG A 150 11.45 -0.78 1.26
CA ARG A 150 11.56 -1.49 2.54
C ARG A 150 10.50 -2.55 2.71
N TYR A 151 9.38 -2.42 1.99
CA TYR A 151 8.29 -3.38 1.99
C TYR A 151 7.76 -3.55 0.57
N LEU A 152 7.65 -4.80 0.14
CA LEU A 152 7.06 -5.19 -1.12
C LEU A 152 6.05 -6.31 -0.88
N ARG A 153 4.81 -6.10 -1.31
CA ARG A 153 3.79 -7.14 -1.38
C ARG A 153 3.28 -7.24 -2.80
N ILE A 154 3.45 -8.41 -3.39
CA ILE A 154 3.05 -8.76 -4.75
C ILE A 154 2.45 -10.16 -4.74
N ASN A 155 1.44 -10.41 -5.56
CA ASN A 155 0.97 -11.78 -5.80
C ASN A 155 1.53 -12.21 -7.15
N ILE A 156 2.24 -13.33 -7.19
CA ILE A 156 2.93 -13.80 -8.39
C ILE A 156 2.05 -14.84 -9.07
N GLU A 157 1.82 -14.68 -10.38
CA GLU A 157 0.95 -15.59 -11.15
C GLU A 157 1.56 -16.99 -11.29
N ASN A 158 2.87 -17.05 -11.54
CA ASN A 158 3.65 -18.28 -11.59
C ASN A 158 5.00 -18.03 -10.90
N ALA A 159 5.20 -18.63 -9.73
CA ALA A 159 6.43 -18.48 -8.96
C ALA A 159 7.60 -19.21 -9.64
N THR A 160 8.29 -18.55 -10.57
CA THR A 160 9.49 -19.12 -11.21
C THR A 160 10.75 -18.34 -10.90
N PHE A 161 10.66 -17.05 -10.53
CA PHE A 161 11.83 -16.22 -10.32
C PHE A 161 11.54 -14.99 -9.45
N VAL A 162 12.27 -14.84 -8.35
CA VAL A 162 12.41 -13.56 -7.63
C VAL A 162 13.79 -13.01 -7.99
N PRO A 163 13.89 -11.84 -8.64
CA PRO A 163 15.17 -11.24 -8.98
C PRO A 163 16.10 -11.06 -7.77
N ASP A 164 17.38 -11.41 -7.92
CA ASP A 164 18.42 -11.17 -6.92
C ASP A 164 18.49 -9.70 -6.47
N SER A 165 18.09 -8.78 -7.36
CA SER A 165 18.02 -7.34 -7.09
C SER A 165 17.05 -6.95 -5.96
N ILE A 166 16.19 -7.87 -5.51
CA ILE A 166 15.20 -7.67 -4.43
C ILE A 166 15.58 -8.47 -3.16
N LEU A 167 16.48 -9.46 -3.26
CA LEU A 167 16.83 -10.39 -2.17
C LEU A 167 17.89 -9.85 -1.19
N ASN A 168 18.17 -8.54 -1.21
CA ASN A 168 19.16 -7.90 -0.33
C ASN A 168 18.60 -7.55 1.05
#